data_AF-W4VND7-F1
#
_entry.id   AF-W4VND7-F1
#
_cell.length_a   1.000
_cell.length_b   1.000
_cell.length_c   1.000
_cell.angle_alpha   90.00
_cell.angle_beta   90.00
_cell.angle_gamma   90.00
#
_symmetry.space_group_name_H-M   'P 1'
#
loop_
_entity.id
_entity.type
_entity.pdbx_description
1 polymer ?
#
loop_
_entity_poly.entity_id
_entity_poly.type
_entity_poly.pdbx_seq_one_letter_code
_entity_poly.pdbx_strand_id
1 'polypeptide(L)'
;MSIEQIIILLLIGYIVFTIDTKQDNFPVPTVLVIIGIGLAFIPYFDSVNVTEDIIYHIFIPALLFISAYQFPIKNFRKNAGLIITLATAGIIVNVFLLGSLTWLIAPLGFASALVVAAILTPTDPVSVVSIIKQATHNDEIADIVEGESMLNDGTSIVLFTTLFSIANQKQSFTLLSFTGEFLLVSIGGLTIGLVLGYLVSKIIHYSHHRQYQIMLSIILAYGSFFNC
;
A
#
# COMPACT_ATOMS: atom_id res chain seq x y z
N MET A 1 -6.16 20.58 12.73
CA MET A 1 -6.91 19.43 13.25
C MET A 1 -6.77 19.37 14.77
N SER A 2 -7.88 19.50 15.50
CA SER A 2 -7.92 19.36 16.97
C SER A 2 -7.95 17.87 17.37
N ILE A 3 -7.53 17.55 18.59
CA ILE A 3 -7.60 16.17 19.12
C ILE A 3 -9.05 15.67 19.14
N GLU A 4 -10.01 16.55 19.43
CA GLU A 4 -11.44 16.23 19.42
C GLU A 4 -11.91 15.79 18.04
N GLN A 5 -11.52 16.50 16.97
CA GLN A 5 -11.84 16.11 15.60
C GLN A 5 -11.27 14.74 15.25
N ILE A 6 -10.04 14.44 15.66
CA ILE A 6 -9.43 13.12 15.45
C ILE A 6 -10.25 12.04 16.15
N ILE A 7 -10.60 12.24 17.42
CA ILE A 7 -11.38 11.28 18.20
C ILE A 7 -12.75 11.05 17.54
N ILE A 8 -13.41 12.11 17.08
CA ILE A 8 -14.70 12.02 16.38
C ILE A 8 -14.55 11.23 15.07
N LEU A 9 -13.51 11.52 14.26
CA LEU A 9 -13.26 10.80 13.00
C LEU A 9 -12.97 9.32 13.25
N LEU A 10 -12.17 8.99 14.27
CA LEU A 10 -11.91 7.62 14.69
C LEU A 10 -13.17 6.92 15.18
N LEU A 11 -14.02 7.62 15.93
CA LEU A 11 -15.30 7.08 16.40
C LEU A 11 -16.24 6.80 15.23
N ILE A 12 -16.34 7.70 14.25
CA ILE A 12 -17.12 7.49 13.03
C ILE A 12 -16.59 6.26 12.28
N GLY A 13 -15.27 6.15 12.09
CA GLY A 13 -14.64 4.99 11.46
C GLY A 13 -14.96 3.68 12.19
N TYR A 14 -14.86 3.68 13.51
CA TYR A 14 -15.21 2.53 14.34
C TYR A 14 -16.69 2.15 14.19
N ILE A 15 -17.61 3.12 14.28
CA ILE A 15 -19.05 2.87 14.12
C ILE A 15 -19.33 2.24 12.76
N VAL A 16 -18.82 2.83 11.67
CA VAL A 16 -18.99 2.32 10.31
C VAL A 16 -18.48 0.88 10.19
N PHE A 17 -17.29 0.60 10.75
CA PHE A 17 -16.73 -0.75 10.75
C PHE A 17 -17.60 -1.75 11.53
N THR A 18 -18.16 -1.35 12.67
CA THR A 18 -19.00 -2.24 13.50
C THR A 18 -20.40 -2.48 12.94
N ILE A 19 -20.90 -1.63 12.04
CA ILE A 19 -22.22 -1.82 11.41
C ILE A 19 -22.23 -3.07 10.53
N ASP A 20 -21.12 -3.34 9.83
CA ASP A 20 -20.98 -4.50 8.96
C ASP A 20 -19.59 -5.11 9.12
N THR A 21 -19.37 -5.75 10.27
CA THR A 21 -18.09 -6.40 10.63
C THR A 21 -17.66 -7.46 9.60
N LYS A 22 -18.62 -8.02 8.85
CA LYS A 22 -18.35 -9.04 7.82
C LYS A 22 -18.16 -8.44 6.42
N GLN A 23 -18.47 -7.16 6.24
CA GLN A 23 -18.48 -6.46 4.95
C GLN A 23 -19.38 -7.16 3.92
N ASP A 24 -20.50 -7.73 4.36
CA ASP A 24 -21.39 -8.53 3.52
C ASP A 24 -22.32 -7.65 2.65
N ASN A 25 -22.60 -6.41 3.06
CA ASN A 25 -23.61 -5.55 2.43
C ASN A 25 -23.01 -4.34 1.72
N PHE A 26 -21.97 -3.71 2.27
CA PHE A 26 -21.38 -2.49 1.70
C PHE A 26 -19.86 -2.44 1.84
N PRO A 27 -19.11 -2.01 0.80
CA PRO A 27 -17.68 -1.76 0.91
C PRO A 27 -17.41 -0.60 1.87
N VAL A 28 -16.75 -0.89 3.00
CA VAL A 28 -16.41 0.09 4.05
C VAL A 28 -15.68 1.32 3.48
N PRO A 29 -14.69 1.20 2.57
CA PRO A 29 -14.01 2.38 2.02
C PRO A 29 -14.97 3.34 1.29
N THR A 30 -15.93 2.82 0.53
CA THR A 30 -16.92 3.63 -0.18
C THR A 30 -17.81 4.41 0.78
N VAL A 31 -18.27 3.76 1.85
CA VAL A 31 -19.09 4.41 2.89
C VAL A 31 -18.30 5.51 3.60
N LEU A 32 -17.04 5.26 3.96
CA LEU A 32 -16.18 6.25 4.60
C LEU A 32 -15.91 7.46 3.70
N VAL A 33 -15.71 7.25 2.39
CA VAL A 33 -15.53 8.35 1.42
C VAL A 33 -16.79 9.22 1.35
N ILE A 34 -17.96 8.60 1.24
CA ILE A 34 -19.23 9.35 1.17
C ILE A 34 -19.45 10.15 2.46
N ILE A 35 -19.20 9.56 3.62
CA ILE A 35 -19.28 10.26 4.91
C ILE A 35 -18.26 11.40 4.95
N GLY A 36 -17.01 11.17 4.55
CA GLY A 36 -15.97 12.19 4.51
C GLY A 36 -16.34 13.38 3.63
N ILE A 37 -16.91 13.12 2.45
CA ILE A 37 -17.46 14.17 1.57
C ILE A 37 -18.58 14.94 2.28
N GLY A 38 -19.48 14.25 2.98
CA GLY A 38 -20.54 14.90 3.76
C GLY A 38 -20.00 15.76 4.90
N LEU A 39 -19.00 15.27 5.63
CA LEU A 39 -18.34 16.00 6.72
C LEU A 39 -17.60 17.25 6.21
N ALA A 40 -17.09 17.23 4.97
CA ALA A 40 -16.40 18.38 4.37
C ALA A 40 -17.30 19.61 4.15
N PHE A 41 -18.63 19.46 4.23
CA PHE A 41 -19.57 20.59 4.18
C PHE A 41 -19.93 21.17 5.55
N ILE A 42 -19.40 20.59 6.64
CA ILE A 42 -19.70 21.01 8.00
C ILE A 42 -18.56 21.90 8.50
N PRO A 43 -18.81 23.19 8.85
CA PRO A 43 -17.76 24.13 9.23
C PRO A 43 -16.85 23.68 10.39
N TYR A 44 -17.35 22.81 11.27
CA TYR A 44 -16.57 22.21 12.36
C TYR A 44 -15.36 21.41 11.85
N PHE A 45 -15.42 20.84 10.64
CA PHE A 45 -14.36 20.02 10.06
C PHE A 45 -13.44 20.76 9.09
N ASP A 46 -13.66 22.06 8.80
CA ASP A 46 -12.85 22.83 7.84
C ASP A 46 -11.35 22.89 8.22
N SER A 47 -11.03 22.77 9.51
CA SER A 47 -9.63 22.77 9.99
C SER A 47 -8.95 21.39 9.95
N VAL A 48 -9.67 20.35 9.50
CA VAL A 48 -9.13 19.02 9.29
C VAL A 48 -8.35 19.03 7.98
N ASN A 49 -7.04 19.09 8.09
CA ASN A 49 -6.13 18.99 6.96
C ASN A 49 -5.30 17.71 7.12
N VAL A 50 -5.58 16.72 6.28
CA VAL A 50 -4.78 15.49 6.18
C VAL A 50 -3.74 15.73 5.10
N THR A 51 -2.48 15.87 5.50
CA THR A 51 -1.37 16.10 4.58
C THR A 51 -0.83 14.78 4.02
N GLU A 52 -0.20 14.86 2.84
CA GLU A 52 0.55 13.75 2.25
C GLU A 52 1.57 13.18 3.24
N ASP A 53 2.26 14.05 4.00
CA ASP A 53 3.24 13.63 4.99
C ASP A 53 2.64 12.70 6.06
N ILE A 54 1.43 12.98 6.53
CA ILE A 54 0.74 12.12 7.51
C ILE A 54 0.45 10.76 6.88
N ILE A 55 -0.06 10.72 5.65
CA ILE A 55 -0.37 9.47 4.96
C ILE A 55 0.92 8.66 4.75
N TYR A 56 1.96 9.30 4.22
CA TYR A 56 3.21 8.66 3.81
C TYR A 56 4.09 8.24 4.99
N HIS A 57 4.21 9.07 6.03
CA HIS A 57 5.13 8.81 7.14
C HIS A 57 4.46 8.08 8.31
N ILE A 58 3.13 8.17 8.47
CA ILE A 58 2.42 7.56 9.61
C ILE A 58 1.65 6.32 9.17
N PHE A 59 0.77 6.44 8.18
CA PHE A 59 -0.15 5.34 7.83
C PHE A 59 0.51 4.28 6.96
N ILE A 60 1.19 4.67 5.88
CA ILE A 60 1.79 3.74 4.92
C ILE A 60 2.75 2.73 5.57
N PRO A 61 3.72 3.11 6.44
CA PRO A 61 4.67 2.15 7.00
C PRO A 61 3.98 1.07 7.83
N ALA A 62 2.99 1.48 8.62
CA ALA A 62 2.21 0.55 9.45
C ALA A 62 1.33 -0.37 8.61
N LEU A 63 0.67 0.16 7.56
CA LEU A 63 -0.19 -0.61 6.66
C LEU A 63 0.60 -1.64 5.86
N LEU A 64 1.72 -1.25 5.24
CA LEU A 64 2.57 -2.17 4.50
C LEU A 64 3.13 -3.27 5.41
N PHE A 65 3.59 -2.89 6.61
CA PHE A 65 4.17 -3.84 7.55
C PHE A 65 3.12 -4.83 8.07
N ILE A 66 1.92 -4.36 8.44
CA ILE A 66 0.88 -5.26 8.96
C ILE A 66 0.39 -6.23 7.87
N SER A 67 0.21 -5.77 6.63
CA SER A 67 -0.16 -6.61 5.49
C SER A 67 0.89 -7.70 5.25
N ALA A 68 2.17 -7.33 5.24
CA ALA A 68 3.27 -8.30 5.08
C ALA A 68 3.40 -9.27 6.27
N TYR A 69 3.17 -8.79 7.49
CA TYR A 69 3.31 -9.57 8.71
C TYR A 69 2.19 -10.61 8.90
N GLN A 70 0.97 -10.27 8.48
CA GLN A 70 -0.20 -11.15 8.62
C GLN A 70 -0.25 -12.25 7.55
N PHE A 71 0.40 -12.05 6.40
CA PHE A 71 0.35 -13.02 5.30
C PHE A 71 1.11 -14.32 5.62
N PRO A 72 0.48 -15.51 5.50
CA PRO A 72 1.13 -16.77 5.84
C PRO A 72 2.31 -17.11 4.91
N ILE A 73 3.53 -17.17 5.46
CA ILE A 73 4.74 -17.48 4.68
C ILE A 73 4.69 -18.83 3.94
N LYS A 74 3.92 -19.80 4.45
CA LYS A 74 3.72 -21.11 3.79
C LYS A 74 2.95 -20.94 2.48
N ASN A 75 1.89 -20.12 2.48
CA ASN A 75 1.05 -19.84 1.33
C ASN A 75 1.85 -19.02 0.31
N PHE A 76 2.61 -18.02 0.79
CA PHE A 76 3.56 -17.28 -0.05
C PHE A 76 4.52 -18.21 -0.78
N ARG A 77 5.23 -19.09 -0.05
CA ARG A 77 6.24 -19.98 -0.65
C ARG A 77 5.66 -20.96 -1.65
N LYS A 78 4.40 -21.38 -1.49
CA LYS A 78 3.73 -22.28 -2.42
C LYS A 78 3.57 -21.64 -3.81
N ASN A 79 3.23 -20.35 -3.84
CA ASN A 79 2.88 -19.62 -5.07
C ASN A 79 3.78 -18.39 -5.35
N ALA A 80 4.98 -18.35 -4.76
CA ALA A 80 5.85 -17.17 -4.76
C ALA A 80 6.16 -16.68 -6.18
N GLY A 81 6.44 -17.59 -7.12
CA GLY A 81 6.74 -17.22 -8.51
C GLY A 81 5.59 -16.47 -9.18
N LEU A 82 4.34 -16.92 -8.97
CA LEU A 82 3.16 -16.28 -9.53
C LEU A 82 2.87 -14.94 -8.85
N ILE A 83 2.86 -14.93 -7.51
CA ILE A 83 2.63 -13.74 -6.70
C ILE A 83 3.63 -12.64 -7.06
N ILE A 84 4.93 -12.94 -7.07
CA ILE A 84 5.99 -11.98 -7.41
C ILE A 84 5.84 -11.49 -8.84
N THR A 85 5.54 -12.36 -9.80
CA THR A 85 5.41 -11.96 -11.21
C THR A 85 4.23 -11.00 -11.42
N LEU A 86 3.07 -11.31 -10.84
CA LEU A 86 1.89 -10.44 -10.93
C LEU A 86 2.14 -9.11 -10.23
N ALA A 87 2.67 -9.16 -9.00
CA ALA A 87 2.95 -7.98 -8.18
C ALA A 87 4.23 -7.21 -8.58
N THR A 88 4.86 -7.54 -9.70
CA THR A 88 5.99 -6.75 -10.24
C THR A 88 5.79 -6.48 -11.73
N ALA A 89 6.03 -7.47 -12.58
CA ALA A 89 5.89 -7.35 -14.03
C ALA A 89 4.45 -7.00 -14.43
N GLY A 90 3.45 -7.61 -13.77
CA GLY A 90 2.04 -7.31 -14.01
C GLY A 90 1.69 -5.83 -13.77
N ILE A 91 2.08 -5.30 -12.62
CA ILE A 91 1.90 -3.89 -12.26
C ILE A 91 2.65 -2.97 -13.22
N ILE A 92 3.92 -3.27 -13.54
CA ILE A 92 4.71 -2.45 -14.46
C ILE A 92 3.98 -2.35 -15.81
N VAL A 93 3.54 -3.49 -16.36
CA VAL A 93 2.76 -3.52 -17.60
C VAL A 93 1.47 -2.70 -17.44
N ASN A 94 0.74 -2.84 -16.33
CA ASN A 94 -0.48 -2.08 -16.09
C ASN A 94 -0.24 -0.57 -16.05
N VAL A 95 0.81 -0.12 -15.35
CA VAL A 95 1.19 1.30 -15.27
C VAL A 95 1.55 1.85 -16.64
N PHE A 96 2.31 1.12 -17.45
CA PHE A 96 2.64 1.57 -18.81
C PHE A 96 1.42 1.61 -19.73
N LEU A 97 0.55 0.62 -19.66
CA LEU A 97 -0.68 0.58 -20.47
C LEU A 97 -1.63 1.72 -20.06
N LEU A 98 -1.99 1.80 -18.78
CA LEU A 98 -2.90 2.82 -18.26
C LEU A 98 -2.31 4.22 -18.40
N GLY A 99 -1.00 4.38 -18.18
CA GLY A 99 -0.32 5.66 -18.33
C GLY A 99 -0.24 6.11 -19.78
N SER A 100 -0.01 5.18 -20.72
CA SER A 100 -0.07 5.51 -22.16
C SER A 100 -1.48 5.91 -22.59
N LEU A 101 -2.51 5.22 -22.11
CA LEU A 101 -3.91 5.61 -22.36
C LEU A 101 -4.21 6.99 -21.77
N THR A 102 -3.79 7.24 -20.53
CA THR A 102 -3.98 8.52 -19.84
C THR A 102 -3.28 9.66 -20.59
N TRP A 103 -2.07 9.41 -21.08
CA TRP A 103 -1.31 10.38 -21.88
C TRP A 103 -2.00 10.75 -23.20
N LEU A 104 -2.70 9.80 -23.83
CA LEU A 104 -3.42 10.05 -25.09
C LEU A 104 -4.69 10.89 -24.90
N ILE A 105 -5.37 10.76 -23.76
CA ILE A 105 -6.67 11.41 -23.50
C ILE A 105 -6.58 12.69 -22.68
N ALA A 106 -5.51 12.87 -21.90
CA ALA A 106 -5.32 14.01 -21.01
C ALA A 106 -4.12 14.87 -21.46
N PRO A 107 -4.17 16.20 -21.28
CA PRO A 107 -3.08 17.11 -21.62
C PRO A 107 -1.95 17.06 -20.57
N LEU A 108 -1.38 15.87 -20.35
CA LEU A 108 -0.32 15.61 -19.37
C LEU A 108 0.99 15.23 -20.09
N GLY A 109 2.12 15.46 -19.43
CA GLY A 109 3.39 14.87 -19.87
C GLY A 109 3.37 13.35 -19.66
N PHE A 110 4.13 12.60 -20.46
CA PHE A 110 4.14 11.13 -20.37
C PHE A 110 4.53 10.61 -18.98
N ALA A 111 5.54 11.21 -18.34
CA ALA A 111 5.93 10.86 -16.96
C ALA A 111 4.79 11.13 -15.96
N SER A 112 4.11 12.28 -16.07
CA SER A 112 2.95 12.59 -15.21
C SER A 112 1.78 11.64 -15.43
N ALA A 113 1.54 11.21 -16.67
CA ALA A 113 0.51 10.20 -16.96
C ALA A 113 0.86 8.83 -16.37
N LEU A 114 2.15 8.44 -16.38
CA LEU A 114 2.62 7.24 -15.70
C LEU A 114 2.50 7.36 -14.17
N VAL A 115 2.75 8.53 -13.59
CA VAL A 115 2.52 8.78 -12.14
C VAL A 115 1.05 8.57 -11.79
N VAL A 116 0.13 9.13 -12.57
CA VAL A 116 -1.32 8.92 -12.37
C VAL A 116 -1.66 7.43 -12.45
N ALA A 117 -1.12 6.71 -13.44
CA ALA A 117 -1.34 5.28 -13.56
C ALA A 117 -0.75 4.48 -12.38
N ALA A 118 0.41 4.86 -11.86
CA ALA A 118 1.03 4.23 -10.69
C ALA A 118 0.17 4.38 -9.42
N ILE A 119 -0.50 5.53 -9.24
CA ILE A 119 -1.44 5.74 -8.11
C ILE A 119 -2.71 4.88 -8.27
N LEU A 120 -3.18 4.69 -9.50
CA LEU A 120 -4.43 3.98 -9.79
C LEU A 120 -4.27 2.46 -9.94
N THR A 121 -3.05 1.95 -10.03
CA THR A 121 -2.78 0.53 -10.22
C THR A 121 -2.94 -0.35 -8.97
N PRO A 122 -2.53 0.06 -7.75
CA PRO A 122 -2.72 -0.78 -6.57
C PRO A 122 -4.18 -1.16 -6.38
N THR A 123 -4.42 -2.44 -6.14
CA THR A 123 -5.75 -3.04 -5.94
C THR A 123 -5.92 -3.51 -4.50
N ASP A 124 -7.05 -3.16 -3.89
CA ASP A 124 -7.44 -3.68 -2.58
C ASP A 124 -8.37 -4.91 -2.77
N PRO A 125 -7.90 -6.12 -2.46
CA PRO A 125 -8.66 -7.34 -2.69
C PRO A 125 -9.57 -7.66 -1.51
N VAL A 126 -9.57 -6.90 -0.41
CA VAL A 126 -10.28 -7.27 0.83
C VAL A 126 -11.73 -7.68 0.58
N SER A 127 -12.45 -6.96 -0.28
CA SER A 127 -13.83 -7.30 -0.64
C SER A 127 -13.94 -8.44 -1.67
N VAL A 128 -12.90 -8.71 -2.45
CA VAL A 128 -12.89 -9.71 -3.52
C VAL A 128 -12.43 -11.08 -3.01
N VAL A 129 -11.49 -11.15 -2.06
CA VAL A 129 -10.99 -12.41 -1.46
C VAL A 129 -12.13 -13.22 -0.86
N SER A 130 -13.03 -12.58 -0.11
CA SER A 130 -14.19 -13.25 0.50
C SER A 130 -15.13 -13.84 -0.56
N ILE A 131 -15.39 -13.08 -1.64
CA ILE A 131 -16.21 -13.52 -2.78
C ILE A 131 -15.55 -14.69 -3.49
N ILE A 132 -14.24 -14.64 -3.75
CA ILE A 132 -13.49 -15.71 -4.41
C ILE A 132 -13.54 -16.99 -3.57
N LYS A 133 -13.32 -16.91 -2.26
CA LYS A 133 -13.40 -18.08 -1.35
C LYS A 133 -14.78 -18.71 -1.40
N GLN A 134 -15.85 -17.91 -1.34
CA GLN A 134 -17.23 -18.39 -1.40
C GLN A 134 -17.60 -18.98 -2.77
N ALA A 135 -17.19 -18.34 -3.86
CA ALA A 135 -17.55 -18.74 -5.21
C ALA A 135 -16.77 -19.97 -5.69
N THR A 136 -15.46 -20.00 -5.45
CA THR A 136 -14.56 -21.04 -5.99
C THR A 136 -14.36 -22.22 -5.04
N HIS A 137 -14.63 -22.06 -3.75
CA HIS A 137 -14.25 -23.01 -2.70
C HIS A 137 -12.76 -23.39 -2.75
N ASN A 138 -11.92 -22.50 -3.29
CA ASN A 138 -10.49 -22.71 -3.49
C ASN A 138 -9.69 -21.62 -2.77
N ASP A 139 -9.19 -21.97 -1.60
CA ASP A 139 -8.36 -21.07 -0.78
C ASP A 139 -7.06 -20.67 -1.48
N GLU A 140 -6.55 -21.47 -2.43
CA GLU A 140 -5.31 -21.17 -3.14
C GLU A 140 -5.42 -19.97 -4.07
N ILE A 141 -6.55 -19.80 -4.76
CA ILE A 141 -6.76 -18.62 -5.63
C ILE A 141 -6.84 -17.36 -4.76
N ALA A 142 -7.53 -17.48 -3.63
CA ALA A 142 -7.66 -16.38 -2.68
C ALA A 142 -6.30 -15.99 -2.06
N ASP A 143 -5.48 -16.98 -1.69
CA ASP A 143 -4.11 -16.77 -1.20
C ASP A 143 -3.23 -16.08 -2.25
N ILE A 144 -3.37 -16.43 -3.54
CA ILE A 144 -2.62 -15.80 -4.63
C ILE A 144 -2.99 -14.33 -4.75
N VAL A 145 -4.29 -14.01 -4.76
CA VAL A 145 -4.79 -12.63 -4.89
C VAL A 145 -4.42 -11.79 -3.66
N GLU A 146 -4.51 -12.35 -2.45
CA GLU A 146 -4.11 -11.68 -1.22
C GLU A 146 -2.59 -11.42 -1.19
N GLY A 147 -1.78 -12.41 -1.60
CA GLY A 147 -0.33 -12.26 -1.69
C GLY A 147 0.12 -11.30 -2.79
N GLU A 148 -0.59 -11.26 -3.92
CA GLU A 148 -0.38 -10.28 -4.99
C GLU A 148 -0.58 -8.86 -4.47
N SER A 149 -1.73 -8.57 -3.85
CA SER A 149 -2.02 -7.23 -3.31
C SER A 149 -1.02 -6.79 -2.25
N MET A 150 -0.63 -7.70 -1.34
CA MET A 150 0.38 -7.43 -0.31
C MET A 150 1.70 -6.92 -0.91
N LEU A 151 2.18 -7.51 -2.02
CA LEU A 151 3.39 -7.04 -2.71
C LEU A 151 3.12 -5.86 -3.66
N ASN A 152 1.90 -5.76 -4.18
CA ASN A 152 1.48 -4.70 -5.09
C ASN A 152 1.59 -3.33 -4.43
N ASP A 153 1.12 -3.18 -3.19
CA ASP A 153 1.20 -1.91 -2.46
C ASP A 153 2.65 -1.40 -2.35
N GLY A 154 3.59 -2.28 -1.98
CA GLY A 154 5.01 -1.93 -1.90
C GLY A 154 5.62 -1.58 -3.26
N THR A 155 5.32 -2.37 -4.29
CA THR A 155 5.85 -2.15 -5.65
C THR A 155 5.30 -0.87 -6.27
N SER A 156 4.03 -0.57 -6.03
CA SER A 156 3.37 0.63 -6.53
C SER A 156 3.92 1.89 -5.88
N ILE A 157 4.32 1.85 -4.61
CA ILE A 157 5.02 2.98 -3.96
C ILE A 157 6.38 3.21 -4.59
N VAL A 158 7.16 2.17 -4.89
CA VAL A 158 8.44 2.29 -5.60
C VAL A 158 8.25 2.88 -6.99
N LEU A 159 7.23 2.42 -7.72
CA LEU A 159 6.88 2.96 -9.05
C LEU A 159 6.45 4.42 -8.96
N PHE A 160 5.56 4.76 -8.03
CA PHE A 160 5.07 6.11 -7.81
C PHE A 160 6.22 7.06 -7.51
N THR A 161 7.05 6.75 -6.51
CA THR A 161 8.18 7.61 -6.09
C THR A 161 9.20 7.80 -7.20
N THR A 162 9.55 6.72 -7.92
CA THR A 162 10.47 6.77 -9.07
C THR A 162 9.90 7.65 -10.19
N LEU A 163 8.64 7.41 -10.59
CA LEU A 163 8.01 8.16 -11.67
C LEU A 163 7.76 9.63 -11.29
N PHE A 164 7.43 9.90 -10.03
CA PHE A 164 7.23 11.24 -9.48
C PHE A 164 8.55 12.04 -9.47
N SER A 165 9.64 11.40 -9.06
CA SER A 165 11.01 11.95 -9.15
C SER A 165 11.34 12.35 -10.60
N ILE A 166 11.12 11.44 -11.56
CA ILE A 166 11.37 11.70 -13.00
C ILE A 166 10.48 12.84 -13.53
N ALA A 167 9.19 12.84 -13.17
CA ALA A 167 8.25 13.88 -13.59
C ALA A 167 8.64 15.28 -13.07
N ASN A 168 9.12 15.37 -11.83
CA ASN A 168 9.51 16.65 -11.21
C ASN A 168 10.82 17.22 -11.76
N GLN A 169 11.75 16.38 -12.21
CA GLN A 169 13.01 16.82 -12.80
C GLN A 169 12.83 17.51 -14.18
N LYS A 170 11.61 17.53 -14.75
CA LYS A 170 11.29 18.07 -16.09
C LYS A 170 12.16 17.51 -17.22
N GLN A 171 12.82 16.38 -16.98
CA GLN A 171 13.60 15.68 -17.99
C GLN A 171 12.67 14.80 -18.83
N SER A 172 13.00 14.63 -20.11
CA SER A 172 12.27 13.69 -20.96
C SER A 172 12.34 12.28 -20.37
N PHE A 173 11.17 11.65 -20.18
CA PHE A 173 11.10 10.27 -19.72
C PHE A 173 11.94 9.38 -20.65
N THR A 174 12.86 8.61 -20.06
CA THR A 174 13.67 7.64 -20.78
C THR A 174 13.54 6.30 -20.07
N LEU A 175 13.35 5.22 -20.85
CA LEU A 175 13.20 3.88 -20.27
C LEU A 175 14.44 3.48 -19.44
N LEU A 176 15.62 3.92 -19.85
CA LEU A 176 16.88 3.68 -19.14
C LEU A 176 16.94 4.35 -17.76
N SER A 177 16.50 5.61 -17.65
CA SER A 177 16.51 6.33 -16.37
C SER A 177 15.49 5.72 -15.41
N PHE A 178 14.29 5.42 -15.91
CA PHE A 178 13.27 4.70 -15.14
C PHE A 178 13.77 3.35 -14.65
N THR A 179 14.31 2.52 -15.54
CA THR A 179 14.75 1.17 -15.16
C THR A 179 15.91 1.23 -14.17
N GLY A 180 16.85 2.17 -14.33
CA GLY A 180 17.96 2.36 -13.41
C GLY A 180 17.51 2.79 -12.01
N GLU A 181 16.65 3.79 -11.93
CA GLU A 181 16.12 4.30 -10.65
C GLU A 181 15.21 3.25 -9.98
N PHE A 182 14.32 2.61 -10.74
CA PHE A 182 13.46 1.54 -10.25
C PHE A 182 14.27 0.37 -9.67
N LEU A 183 15.31 -0.10 -10.37
CA LEU A 183 16.17 -1.18 -9.87
C LEU A 183 16.95 -0.74 -8.63
N LEU A 184 17.46 0.49 -8.60
CA LEU A 184 18.18 1.02 -7.45
C LEU A 184 17.30 1.04 -6.21
N VAL A 185 16.10 1.63 -6.31
CA VAL A 185 15.15 1.71 -5.18
C VAL A 185 14.65 0.32 -4.78
N SER A 186 14.30 -0.52 -5.75
CA SER A 186 13.80 -1.88 -5.47
C SER A 186 14.85 -2.76 -4.78
N ILE A 187 16.07 -2.80 -5.31
CA ILE A 187 17.16 -3.62 -4.75
C ILE A 187 17.63 -3.04 -3.41
N GLY A 188 17.73 -1.72 -3.30
CA GLY A 188 18.07 -1.03 -2.04
C GLY A 188 17.07 -1.36 -0.94
N GLY A 189 15.79 -1.17 -1.22
CA GLY A 189 14.69 -1.47 -0.28
C GLY A 189 14.65 -2.94 0.12
N LEU A 190 14.79 -3.86 -0.85
CA LEU A 190 14.85 -5.29 -0.57
C LEU A 190 16.05 -5.65 0.32
N THR A 191 17.22 -5.09 0.04
CA THR A 191 18.45 -5.38 0.79
C THR A 191 18.34 -4.87 2.22
N ILE A 192 17.91 -3.62 2.42
CA ILE A 192 17.73 -3.02 3.74
C ILE A 192 16.66 -3.79 4.53
N GLY A 193 15.52 -4.10 3.90
CA GLY A 193 14.44 -4.88 4.51
C GLY A 193 14.89 -6.27 4.96
N LEU A 194 15.65 -6.99 4.13
CA LEU A 194 16.19 -8.32 4.48
C LEU A 194 17.20 -8.23 5.63
N VAL A 195 18.12 -7.26 5.61
CA VAL A 195 19.13 -7.08 6.65
C VAL A 195 18.48 -6.72 7.98
N LEU A 196 17.63 -5.69 8.02
CA LEU A 196 16.97 -5.25 9.24
C LEU A 196 15.98 -6.30 9.76
N GLY A 197 15.19 -6.92 8.88
CA GLY A 197 14.27 -7.98 9.24
C GLY A 197 14.97 -9.20 9.84
N TYR A 198 16.11 -9.62 9.27
CA TYR A 198 16.92 -10.70 9.81
C TYR A 198 17.50 -10.35 11.19
N LEU A 199 18.07 -9.15 11.36
CA LEU A 199 18.63 -8.70 12.63
C LEU A 199 17.56 -8.65 13.72
N VAL A 200 16.40 -8.04 13.45
CA VAL A 200 15.31 -7.93 14.41
C VAL A 200 14.69 -9.29 14.73
N SER A 201 14.55 -10.18 13.75
CA SER A 201 14.11 -11.57 13.97
C SER A 201 15.00 -12.29 14.99
N LYS A 202 16.33 -12.10 14.89
CA LYS A 202 17.29 -12.65 15.85
C LYS A 202 17.14 -12.02 17.24
N ILE A 203 16.94 -10.70 17.33
CA ILE A 203 16.74 -10.00 18.61
C ILE A 203 15.43 -10.46 19.29
N ILE A 204 14.35 -10.59 18.51
CA ILE A 204 13.05 -11.08 18.99
C ILE A 204 13.19 -12.50 19.57
N HIS A 205 14.01 -13.36 18.96
CA HIS A 205 14.25 -14.71 19.47
C HIS A 205 14.89 -14.72 20.86
N TYR A 206 15.71 -13.72 21.20
CA TYR A 206 16.30 -13.56 22.54
C TYR A 206 15.37 -12.86 23.55
N SER A 207 14.34 -12.14 23.07
CA SER A 207 13.42 -11.40 23.92
C SER A 207 12.17 -12.22 24.21
N HIS A 208 11.97 -12.61 25.48
CA HIS A 208 10.82 -13.43 25.88
C HIS A 208 9.54 -12.64 26.20
N HIS A 209 9.61 -11.31 26.33
CA HIS A 209 8.45 -10.49 26.67
C HIS A 209 7.73 -9.95 25.43
N ARG A 210 6.45 -10.30 25.28
CA ARG A 210 5.58 -9.90 24.16
C ARG A 210 5.55 -8.39 23.91
N GLN A 211 5.58 -7.57 24.96
CA GLN A 211 5.57 -6.11 24.84
C GLN A 211 6.80 -5.58 24.08
N TYR A 212 7.99 -6.09 24.38
CA TYR A 212 9.22 -5.68 23.68
C TYR A 212 9.24 -6.12 22.22
N GLN A 213 8.67 -7.29 21.92
CA GLN A 213 8.57 -7.77 20.54
C GLN A 213 7.68 -6.83 19.71
N ILE A 214 6.54 -6.38 20.25
CA ILE A 214 5.66 -5.42 19.58
C ILE A 214 6.38 -4.09 19.35
N MET A 215 7.07 -3.56 20.37
CA MET A 215 7.84 -2.31 20.24
C MET A 215 8.94 -2.42 19.17
N LEU A 216 9.67 -3.54 19.14
CA LEU A 216 10.70 -3.81 18.13
C LEU A 216 10.11 -3.92 16.72
N SER A 217 8.93 -4.51 16.56
CA SER A 217 8.24 -4.57 15.27
C SER A 217 7.84 -3.18 14.77
N ILE A 218 7.35 -2.30 15.65
CA ILE A 218 7.04 -0.91 15.30
C ILE A 218 8.32 -0.17 14.89
N ILE A 219 9.40 -0.29 15.69
CA ILE A 219 10.69 0.34 15.38
C ILE A 219 11.24 -0.19 14.05
N LEU A 220 11.12 -1.48 13.78
CA LEU A 220 11.52 -2.08 12.51
C LEU A 220 10.71 -1.49 11.35
N ALA A 221 9.39 -1.48 11.45
CA ALA A 221 8.49 -1.03 10.39
C ALA A 221 8.77 0.42 9.97
N TYR A 222 8.80 1.33 10.94
CA TYR A 222 9.05 2.75 10.67
C TYR A 222 10.53 3.02 10.39
N GLY A 223 11.43 2.35 11.12
CA GLY A 223 12.87 2.50 10.96
C GLY A 223 13.35 2.04 9.58
N SER A 224 12.86 0.92 9.06
CA SER A 224 13.24 0.48 7.71
C SER A 224 12.65 1.39 6.64
N PHE A 225 11.42 1.88 6.84
CA PHE A 225 10.76 2.76 5.87
C PHE A 225 11.47 4.11 5.70
N PHE A 226 11.94 4.74 6.79
CA PHE A 226 12.64 6.04 6.70
C PHE A 226 14.09 5.96 6.25
N ASN A 227 14.70 4.77 6.25
CA ASN A 227 16.09 4.58 5.83
C ASN A 227 16.23 4.03 4.40
N CYS A 228 15.11 3.75 3.73
CA CYS A 228 15.03 3.38 2.30
C CYS A 228 14.69 4.61 1.47
#